data_AF-A0A5B1BFK7-F1
#
_entry.id   AF-A0A5B1BFK7-F1
#
_cell.length_a   1.000
_cell.length_b   1.000
_cell.length_c   1.000
_cell.angle_alpha   90.00
_cell.angle_beta   90.00
_cell.angle_gamma   90.00
#
_symmetry.space_group_name_H-M   'P 1'
#
loop_
_entity.id
_entity.type
_entity.pdbx_description
1 polymer ?
#
loop_
_entity_poly.entity_id
_entity_poly.type
_entity_poly.pdbx_seq_one_letter_code
_entity_poly.pdbx_strand_id
1 'polypeptide(L)'
;MGRVRTKICGIGSVADLNVAVQAGADALGVIVGITHVSEDELSAPRAREVCSAAPAFISTVLVTHLPDPDEILHLAETIGVDTIQVHGDGVSADSMRKLWHRRRSLRIIRTVHVTGPCAIDAAREAATAAHAVLLDTRTTARLGGTGRTHDWRIRANPWRFLRSGHDHDIRCSRAAGSGQRADLRCQRLAADLFTTRPTLAATRSGWWT
;
A
#
# COMPACT_ATOMS: atom_id res chain seq x y z
N MET A 1 16.13 6.81 14.89
CA MET A 1 15.71 6.85 13.48
C MET A 1 14.69 5.74 13.27
N GLY A 2 13.51 6.00 12.71
CA GLY A 2 12.49 4.95 12.51
C GLY A 2 12.92 3.95 11.44
N ARG A 3 12.65 2.65 11.64
CA ARG A 3 12.91 1.59 10.65
C ARG A 3 12.00 1.79 9.44
N VAL A 4 12.56 1.66 8.22
CA VAL A 4 11.77 1.62 6.99
C VAL A 4 10.99 0.32 6.94
N ARG A 5 9.70 0.39 6.60
CA ARG A 5 8.86 -0.79 6.46
C ARG A 5 8.66 -1.17 5.02
N THR A 6 8.41 -2.45 4.78
CA THR A 6 8.33 -3.00 3.42
C THR A 6 7.01 -3.71 3.22
N LYS A 7 6.31 -3.36 2.14
CA LYS A 7 5.16 -4.11 1.62
C LYS A 7 5.59 -4.88 0.38
N ILE A 8 5.18 -6.14 0.27
CA ILE A 8 5.36 -6.93 -0.96
C ILE A 8 3.99 -7.06 -1.64
N CYS A 9 3.87 -6.65 -2.90
CA CYS A 9 2.59 -6.60 -3.63
C CYS A 9 2.52 -7.69 -4.70
N GLY A 10 1.30 -8.11 -5.05
CA GLY A 10 1.08 -9.16 -6.05
C GLY A 10 1.24 -10.57 -5.47
N ILE A 11 0.89 -10.77 -4.19
CA ILE A 11 0.95 -12.11 -3.59
C ILE A 11 -0.21 -12.93 -4.12
N GLY A 12 0.10 -13.97 -4.92
CA GLY A 12 -0.90 -14.82 -5.57
C GLY A 12 -1.22 -16.13 -4.83
N SER A 13 -0.35 -16.53 -3.90
CA SER A 13 -0.43 -17.82 -3.22
C SER A 13 0.09 -17.79 -1.79
N VAL A 14 -0.26 -18.82 -1.01
CA VAL A 14 0.30 -19.05 0.33
C VAL A 14 1.82 -19.31 0.26
N ALA A 15 2.32 -19.88 -0.84
CA ALA A 15 3.75 -20.05 -1.05
C ALA A 15 4.47 -18.69 -1.17
N ASP A 16 3.94 -17.78 -2.00
CA ASP A 16 4.48 -16.43 -2.16
C ASP A 16 4.41 -15.63 -0.85
N LEU A 17 3.32 -15.80 -0.10
CA LEU A 17 3.18 -15.25 1.24
C LEU A 17 4.32 -15.68 2.16
N ASN A 18 4.55 -16.99 2.27
CA ASN A 18 5.59 -17.53 3.15
C ASN A 18 6.98 -17.00 2.77
N VAL A 19 7.23 -16.90 1.46
CA VAL A 19 8.46 -16.32 0.92
C VAL A 19 8.59 -14.84 1.31
N ALA A 20 7.52 -14.05 1.17
CA ALA A 20 7.51 -12.64 1.57
C ALA A 20 7.71 -12.45 3.08
N VAL A 21 7.10 -13.29 3.92
CA VAL A 21 7.29 -13.27 5.38
C VAL A 21 8.74 -13.58 5.74
N GLN A 22 9.34 -14.62 5.14
CA GLN A 22 10.73 -14.98 5.38
C GLN A 22 11.71 -13.89 4.93
N ALA A 23 11.35 -13.13 3.90
CA ALA A 23 12.12 -11.96 3.44
C ALA A 23 11.98 -10.73 4.37
N GLY A 24 11.18 -10.80 5.43
CA GLY A 24 11.00 -9.71 6.39
C GLY A 24 10.01 -8.64 5.94
N ALA A 25 9.00 -9.00 5.14
CA ALA A 25 7.91 -8.09 4.82
C ALA A 25 7.17 -7.64 6.09
N ASP A 26 6.73 -6.38 6.11
CA ASP A 26 5.85 -5.82 7.14
C ASP A 26 4.37 -5.87 6.72
N ALA A 27 4.13 -5.93 5.41
CA ALA A 27 2.80 -6.02 4.82
C ALA A 27 2.84 -6.79 3.50
N LEU A 28 1.70 -7.35 3.13
CA LEU A 28 1.48 -8.00 1.84
C LEU A 28 0.35 -7.32 1.08
N GLY A 29 0.38 -7.37 -0.24
CA GLY A 29 -0.68 -6.86 -1.11
C GLY A 29 -1.27 -7.94 -2.00
N VAL A 30 -2.58 -8.15 -1.91
CA VAL A 30 -3.37 -8.94 -2.86
C VAL A 30 -4.11 -8.00 -3.80
N ILE A 31 -4.13 -8.30 -5.10
CA ILE A 31 -4.77 -7.45 -6.11
C ILE A 31 -6.11 -8.08 -6.47
N VAL A 32 -7.21 -7.37 -6.21
CA VAL A 32 -8.58 -7.86 -6.47
C VAL A 32 -9.47 -6.70 -6.90
N GLY A 33 -10.36 -6.93 -7.87
CA GLY A 33 -11.29 -5.91 -8.33
C GLY A 33 -10.55 -4.85 -9.14
N ILE A 34 -9.95 -5.28 -10.24
CA ILE A 34 -9.28 -4.38 -11.17
C ILE A 34 -10.10 -4.17 -12.44
N THR A 35 -9.98 -2.99 -13.01
CA THR A 35 -10.73 -2.57 -14.21
C THR A 35 -10.00 -2.87 -15.52
N HIS A 36 -8.84 -3.54 -15.46
CA HIS A 36 -8.02 -3.94 -16.60
C HIS A 36 -7.42 -5.33 -16.35
N VAL A 37 -7.03 -6.04 -17.41
CA VAL A 37 -6.40 -7.35 -17.28
C VAL A 37 -5.06 -7.22 -16.54
N SER A 38 -4.91 -7.95 -15.44
CA SER A 38 -3.62 -8.13 -14.75
C SER A 38 -3.43 -9.61 -14.46
N GLU A 39 -2.23 -10.10 -14.72
CA GLU A 39 -1.80 -11.47 -14.38
C GLU A 39 -1.78 -11.72 -12.87
N ASP A 40 -1.73 -10.64 -12.08
CA ASP A 40 -1.63 -10.69 -10.62
C ASP A 40 -2.99 -10.57 -9.91
N GLU A 41 -4.11 -10.49 -10.65
CA GLU A 41 -5.45 -10.45 -10.06
C GLU A 41 -5.84 -11.80 -9.47
N LEU A 42 -6.37 -11.76 -8.24
CA LEU A 42 -6.96 -12.91 -7.58
C LEU A 42 -8.48 -12.81 -7.55
N SER A 43 -9.15 -13.96 -7.51
CA SER A 43 -10.53 -14.03 -7.07
C SER A 43 -10.64 -13.73 -5.57
N ALA A 44 -11.77 -13.17 -5.12
CA ALA A 44 -11.98 -12.89 -3.69
C ALA A 44 -11.80 -14.13 -2.78
N PRO A 45 -12.28 -15.34 -3.13
CA PRO A 45 -12.02 -16.54 -2.34
C PRO A 45 -10.52 -16.88 -2.23
N ARG A 46 -9.77 -16.73 -3.33
CA ARG A 46 -8.33 -16.99 -3.33
C ARG A 46 -7.56 -15.96 -2.51
N ALA A 47 -7.91 -14.68 -2.63
CA ALA A 47 -7.34 -13.64 -1.80
C ALA A 47 -7.63 -13.87 -0.31
N ARG A 48 -8.84 -14.33 0.04
CA ARG A 48 -9.19 -14.69 1.41
C ARG A 48 -8.30 -15.81 1.95
N GLU A 49 -8.10 -16.86 1.16
CA GLU A 49 -7.21 -17.98 1.52
C GLU A 49 -5.79 -17.48 1.84
N VAL A 50 -5.22 -16.65 0.97
CA VAL A 50 -3.89 -16.05 1.16
C VAL A 50 -3.87 -15.17 2.41
N CYS A 51 -4.82 -14.26 2.58
CA CYS A 51 -4.83 -13.32 3.70
C CYS A 51 -5.07 -13.99 5.05
N SER A 52 -5.88 -15.06 5.11
CA SER A 52 -6.13 -15.82 6.34
C SER A 52 -4.97 -16.70 6.78
N ALA A 53 -4.04 -17.02 5.87
CA ALA A 53 -2.77 -17.69 6.19
C ALA A 53 -1.69 -16.72 6.71
N ALA A 54 -1.92 -15.40 6.66
CA ALA A 54 -0.93 -14.41 7.06
C ALA A 54 -0.71 -14.43 8.60
N PRO A 55 0.55 -14.44 9.07
CA PRO A 55 0.84 -14.29 10.50
C PRO A 55 0.32 -12.96 11.06
N ALA A 56 -0.04 -12.93 12.35
CA ALA A 56 -0.65 -11.76 13.00
C ALA A 56 0.18 -10.47 12.96
N PHE A 57 1.49 -10.56 12.70
CA PHE A 57 2.40 -9.41 12.59
C PHE A 57 2.55 -8.88 11.15
N ILE A 58 1.88 -9.49 10.17
CA ILE A 58 1.87 -9.05 8.77
C ILE A 58 0.54 -8.38 8.47
N SER A 59 0.58 -7.11 8.06
CA SER A 59 -0.63 -6.44 7.57
C SER A 59 -1.02 -6.92 6.18
N THR A 60 -2.32 -7.09 5.95
CA THR A 60 -2.90 -7.55 4.69
C THR A 60 -3.55 -6.39 3.96
N VAL A 61 -3.10 -6.12 2.74
CA VAL A 61 -3.54 -4.97 1.94
C VAL A 61 -4.32 -5.45 0.72
N LEU A 62 -5.59 -5.06 0.61
CA LEU A 62 -6.35 -5.16 -0.62
C LEU A 62 -5.93 -4.03 -1.57
N VAL A 63 -5.44 -4.36 -2.76
CA VAL A 63 -5.17 -3.38 -3.82
C VAL A 63 -6.29 -3.48 -4.85
N THR A 64 -7.01 -2.38 -5.09
CA THR A 64 -8.20 -2.37 -5.95
C THR A 64 -8.29 -1.11 -6.80
N HIS A 65 -8.97 -1.22 -7.96
CA HIS A 65 -9.30 -0.11 -8.86
C HIS A 65 -10.81 0.21 -8.87
N LEU A 66 -11.59 -0.43 -8.00
CA LEU A 66 -13.03 -0.23 -7.94
C LEU A 66 -13.36 1.23 -7.56
N PRO A 67 -14.32 1.88 -8.25
CA PRO A 67 -14.69 3.27 -8.00
C PRO A 67 -15.70 3.43 -6.87
N ASP A 68 -16.45 2.37 -6.55
CA ASP A 68 -17.56 2.40 -5.62
C ASP A 68 -17.12 2.05 -4.18
N PRO A 69 -17.33 2.95 -3.20
CA PRO A 69 -16.95 2.68 -1.81
C PRO A 69 -17.65 1.47 -1.20
N ASP A 70 -18.89 1.16 -1.58
CA ASP A 70 -19.63 0.03 -1.04
C ASP A 70 -19.03 -1.29 -1.51
N GLU A 71 -18.75 -1.39 -2.80
CA GLU A 71 -18.07 -2.54 -3.38
C GLU A 71 -16.68 -2.77 -2.75
N ILE A 72 -15.90 -1.69 -2.57
CA ILE A 72 -14.57 -1.76 -1.94
C ILE A 72 -14.66 -2.29 -0.50
N LEU A 73 -15.60 -1.77 0.31
CA LEU A 73 -15.76 -2.18 1.70
C LEU A 73 -16.24 -3.63 1.80
N HIS A 74 -17.21 -4.02 0.98
CA HIS A 74 -17.71 -5.38 0.93
C HIS A 74 -16.60 -6.37 0.53
N LEU A 75 -15.78 -6.00 -0.46
CA LEU A 75 -14.65 -6.81 -0.89
C LEU A 75 -13.59 -6.95 0.22
N ALA A 76 -13.27 -5.85 0.90
CA ALA A 76 -12.32 -5.87 2.01
C ALA A 76 -12.79 -6.77 3.17
N GLU A 77 -14.07 -6.70 3.53
CA GLU A 77 -14.69 -7.55 4.54
C GLU A 77 -14.71 -9.03 4.11
N THR A 78 -15.06 -9.30 2.86
CA THR A 78 -15.11 -10.66 2.29
C THR A 78 -13.74 -11.35 2.33
N ILE A 79 -12.68 -10.60 2.01
CA ILE A 79 -11.30 -11.11 2.02
C ILE A 79 -10.74 -11.17 3.45
N GLY A 80 -11.18 -10.27 4.35
CA GLY A 80 -10.69 -10.17 5.72
C GLY A 80 -9.36 -9.42 5.82
N VAL A 81 -9.18 -8.35 5.04
CA VAL A 81 -7.97 -7.50 5.09
C VAL A 81 -8.05 -6.44 6.19
N ASP A 82 -6.90 -5.90 6.61
CA ASP A 82 -6.84 -4.78 7.57
C ASP A 82 -6.64 -3.40 6.89
N THR A 83 -6.27 -3.39 5.62
CA THR A 83 -5.89 -2.20 4.87
C THR A 83 -6.41 -2.26 3.44
N ILE A 84 -6.96 -1.16 2.96
CA ILE A 84 -7.35 -0.95 1.56
C ILE A 84 -6.35 0.00 0.92
N GLN A 85 -5.86 -0.35 -0.26
CA GLN A 85 -5.12 0.52 -1.16
C GLN A 85 -5.96 0.79 -2.41
N VAL A 86 -6.44 2.02 -2.52
CA VAL A 86 -7.18 2.50 -3.68
C VAL A 86 -6.21 3.00 -4.73
N HIS A 87 -6.10 2.23 -5.80
CA HIS A 87 -5.20 2.50 -6.91
C HIS A 87 -5.98 3.07 -8.11
N GLY A 88 -5.36 3.93 -8.91
CA GLY A 88 -5.98 4.47 -10.14
C GLY A 88 -6.77 5.76 -9.96
N ASP A 89 -7.07 6.42 -11.08
CA ASP A 89 -7.69 7.77 -11.11
C ASP A 89 -9.22 7.70 -11.19
N GLY A 90 -9.80 6.50 -11.24
CA GLY A 90 -11.24 6.27 -11.39
C GLY A 90 -12.08 6.54 -10.14
N VAL A 91 -11.45 6.78 -8.99
CA VAL A 91 -12.14 7.04 -7.73
C VAL A 91 -12.20 8.55 -7.47
N SER A 92 -13.41 9.11 -7.46
CA SER A 92 -13.62 10.53 -7.20
C SER A 92 -13.23 10.92 -5.77
N ALA A 93 -12.92 12.20 -5.54
CA ALA A 93 -12.68 12.72 -4.19
C ALA A 93 -13.90 12.50 -3.25
N ASP A 94 -15.12 12.52 -3.79
CA ASP A 94 -16.32 12.24 -3.03
C ASP A 94 -16.44 10.78 -2.60
N SER A 95 -16.16 9.85 -3.52
CA SER A 95 -16.06 8.42 -3.23
C SER A 95 -15.00 8.16 -2.15
N MET A 96 -13.83 8.79 -2.24
CA MET A 96 -12.79 8.68 -1.22
C MET A 96 -13.25 9.19 0.15
N ARG A 97 -13.98 10.31 0.22
CA ARG A 97 -14.54 10.81 1.49
C ARG A 97 -15.58 9.84 2.06
N LYS A 98 -16.48 9.31 1.23
CA LYS A 98 -17.46 8.29 1.65
C LYS A 98 -16.76 7.05 2.20
N LEU A 99 -15.76 6.54 1.48
CA LEU A 99 -14.94 5.42 1.93
C LEU A 99 -14.27 5.74 3.27
N TRP A 100 -13.67 6.92 3.40
CA TRP A 100 -13.04 7.38 4.63
C TRP A 100 -14.02 7.34 5.81
N HIS A 101 -15.21 7.93 5.70
CA HIS A 101 -16.18 7.95 6.80
C HIS A 101 -16.73 6.57 7.18
N ARG A 102 -16.72 5.61 6.24
CA ARG A 102 -17.35 4.28 6.41
C ARG A 102 -16.37 3.14 6.72
N ARG A 103 -15.07 3.39 6.62
CA ARG A 103 -13.99 2.38 6.75
C ARG A 103 -13.94 1.58 8.06
N ARG A 104 -14.61 2.04 9.12
CA ARG A 104 -14.51 1.46 10.48
C ARG A 104 -13.03 1.36 10.93
N SER A 105 -12.52 0.16 11.16
CA SER A 105 -11.13 -0.12 11.56
C SER A 105 -10.15 -0.22 10.38
N LEU A 106 -10.64 -0.25 9.13
CA LEU A 106 -9.79 -0.40 7.96
C LEU A 106 -8.90 0.81 7.75
N ARG A 107 -7.63 0.55 7.44
CA ARG A 107 -6.70 1.58 6.98
C ARG A 107 -6.92 1.83 5.49
N ILE A 108 -6.60 3.04 5.05
CA ILE A 108 -6.77 3.48 3.66
C ILE A 108 -5.44 4.05 3.19
N ILE A 109 -4.95 3.50 2.09
CA ILE A 109 -3.83 3.99 1.32
C ILE A 109 -4.37 4.50 -0.02
N ARG A 110 -4.00 5.71 -0.42
CA ARG A 110 -4.34 6.26 -1.74
C ARG A 110 -3.12 6.27 -2.63
N THR A 111 -3.15 5.59 -3.77
CA THR A 111 -2.06 5.72 -4.76
C THR A 111 -2.20 7.02 -5.55
N VAL A 112 -1.10 7.74 -5.74
CA VAL A 112 -1.00 8.92 -6.60
C VAL A 112 0.13 8.69 -7.60
N HIS A 113 -0.21 8.78 -8.89
CA HIS A 113 0.77 8.64 -9.96
C HIS A 113 1.61 9.92 -10.09
N VAL A 114 2.92 9.77 -10.03
CA VAL A 114 3.84 10.91 -10.12
C VAL A 114 4.24 11.14 -11.57
N THR A 115 3.52 12.02 -12.26
CA THR A 115 3.72 12.37 -13.68
C THR A 115 4.37 13.75 -13.88
N GLY A 116 4.59 14.51 -12.81
CA GLY A 116 5.19 15.85 -12.85
C GLY A 116 4.98 16.62 -11.54
N PRO A 117 5.32 17.92 -11.49
CA PRO A 117 5.24 18.74 -10.27
C PRO A 117 3.86 18.81 -9.62
N CYS A 118 2.79 18.74 -10.42
CA CYS A 118 1.39 18.72 -9.95
C CYS A 118 1.06 17.50 -9.09
N ALA A 119 1.88 16.44 -9.09
CA ALA A 119 1.69 15.28 -8.25
C ALA A 119 1.77 15.60 -6.75
N ILE A 120 2.46 16.68 -6.37
CA ILE A 120 2.51 17.14 -4.97
C ILE A 120 1.12 17.55 -4.49
N ASP A 121 0.40 18.34 -5.30
CA ASP A 121 -0.93 18.82 -4.94
C ASP A 121 -1.95 17.68 -4.94
N ALA A 122 -1.89 16.79 -5.94
CA ALA A 122 -2.68 15.57 -5.95
C ALA A 122 -2.42 14.69 -4.72
N ALA A 123 -1.16 14.60 -4.27
CA ALA A 123 -0.80 13.84 -3.08
C ALA A 123 -1.25 14.52 -1.79
N ARG A 124 -1.29 15.85 -1.73
CA ARG A 124 -1.88 16.61 -0.61
C ARG A 124 -3.38 16.41 -0.54
N GLU A 125 -4.08 16.48 -1.67
CA GLU A 125 -5.51 16.23 -1.75
C GLU A 125 -5.85 14.80 -1.33
N ALA A 126 -5.16 13.81 -1.90
CA ALA A 126 -5.30 12.40 -1.55
C ALA A 126 -5.15 12.13 -0.05
N ALA A 127 -4.25 12.85 0.60
CA ALA A 127 -3.97 12.66 2.02
C ALA A 127 -5.16 13.09 2.91
N THR A 128 -6.05 13.96 2.45
CA THR A 128 -7.22 14.41 3.23
C THR A 128 -8.23 13.29 3.55
N ALA A 129 -8.24 12.22 2.75
CA ALA A 129 -9.15 11.08 2.89
C ALA A 129 -8.41 9.73 2.91
N ALA A 130 -7.15 9.72 3.33
CA ALA A 130 -6.33 8.52 3.45
C ALA A 130 -5.39 8.58 4.66
N HIS A 131 -5.04 7.42 5.21
CA HIS A 131 -4.05 7.34 6.30
C HIS A 131 -2.62 7.46 5.76
N ALA A 132 -2.43 7.11 4.49
CA ALA A 132 -1.20 7.39 3.77
C ALA A 132 -1.42 7.49 2.26
N VAL A 133 -0.46 8.11 1.59
CA VAL A 133 -0.46 8.27 0.13
C VAL A 133 0.73 7.53 -0.46
N LEU A 134 0.48 6.56 -1.34
CA LEU A 134 1.52 5.87 -2.10
C LEU A 134 1.84 6.64 -3.38
N LEU A 135 3.06 7.17 -3.46
CA LEU A 135 3.56 7.77 -4.68
C LEU A 135 4.08 6.67 -5.60
N ASP A 136 3.44 6.52 -6.76
CA ASP A 136 3.81 5.53 -7.76
C ASP A 136 4.27 6.18 -9.07
N THR A 137 5.43 5.77 -9.58
CA THR A 137 5.97 6.33 -10.82
C THR A 137 5.46 5.51 -12.01
N ARG A 138 4.62 6.12 -12.86
CA ARG A 138 4.14 5.51 -14.12
C ARG A 138 5.06 5.90 -15.28
N THR A 139 5.44 4.93 -16.12
CA THR A 139 5.99 5.19 -17.47
C THR A 139 4.95 4.85 -18.52
N THR A 140 5.04 5.45 -19.71
CA THR A 140 4.15 5.21 -20.85
C THR A 140 4.03 3.74 -21.26
N ALA A 141 4.99 2.89 -20.89
CA ALA A 141 5.02 1.47 -21.21
C ALA A 141 4.51 0.52 -20.09
N ARG A 142 4.31 0.98 -18.84
CA ARG A 142 3.98 0.09 -17.71
C ARG A 142 3.28 0.80 -16.56
N LEU A 143 2.23 0.15 -16.02
CA LEU A 143 1.54 0.56 -14.80
C LEU A 143 2.31 0.04 -13.58
N GLY A 144 2.97 0.95 -12.86
CA GLY A 144 3.73 0.68 -11.65
C GLY A 144 5.15 0.12 -11.90
N GLY A 145 6.02 0.29 -10.90
CA GLY A 145 7.26 -0.48 -10.80
C GLY A 145 8.40 -0.07 -11.74
N THR A 146 8.60 1.23 -11.99
CA THR A 146 9.63 1.67 -12.94
C THR A 146 11.05 1.74 -12.37
N GLY A 147 11.22 1.57 -11.04
CA GLY A 147 12.52 1.76 -10.36
C GLY A 147 13.05 3.19 -10.42
N ARG A 148 12.29 4.13 -11.01
CA ARG A 148 12.69 5.53 -11.15
C ARG A 148 12.24 6.32 -9.94
N THR A 149 13.23 6.86 -9.26
CA THR A 149 13.07 7.64 -8.06
C THR A 149 12.72 9.09 -8.42
N HIS A 150 11.55 9.55 -7.97
CA HIS A 150 11.10 10.93 -8.16
C HIS A 150 11.72 11.87 -7.11
N ASP A 151 11.68 13.19 -7.30
CA ASP A 151 12.28 14.16 -6.36
C ASP A 151 11.82 13.93 -4.90
N TRP A 152 12.76 13.52 -4.04
CA TRP A 152 12.53 13.04 -2.68
C TRP A 152 12.33 14.14 -1.63
N ARG A 153 12.34 15.42 -2.04
CA ARG A 153 12.20 16.58 -1.15
C ARG A 153 10.75 16.89 -0.75
N ILE A 154 9.77 16.12 -1.22
CA ILE A 154 8.36 16.29 -0.84
C ILE A 154 8.18 15.85 0.63
N ARG A 155 8.39 16.80 1.54
CA ARG A 155 7.96 16.74 2.94
C ARG A 155 6.76 17.67 3.08
N ALA A 156 5.55 17.12 3.14
CA ALA A 156 4.38 17.89 3.53
C ALA A 156 3.87 17.34 4.87
N ASN A 157 4.33 17.95 5.97
CA ASN A 157 3.67 17.83 7.27
C ASN A 157 2.24 18.38 7.12
N PRO A 158 1.15 17.70 7.55
CA PRO A 158 1.05 16.54 8.45
C PRO A 158 0.90 15.15 7.79
N TRP A 159 1.18 15.01 6.50
CA TRP A 159 0.78 13.83 5.73
C TRP A 159 1.89 12.76 5.60
N ARG A 160 1.48 11.48 5.65
CA ARG A 160 2.38 10.31 5.59
C ARG A 160 2.44 9.76 4.15
N PHE A 161 3.62 9.86 3.52
CA PHE A 161 3.84 9.36 2.16
C PHE A 161 4.52 7.98 2.15
N LEU A 162 4.06 7.09 1.30
CA LEU A 162 4.60 5.77 0.98
C LEU A 162 5.27 5.85 -0.40
N ARG A 163 6.29 5.01 -0.63
CA ARG A 163 7.10 5.06 -1.85
C ARG A 163 7.02 3.70 -2.57
N SER A 164 6.77 3.69 -3.87
CA SER A 164 6.90 2.48 -4.69
C SER A 164 8.26 2.46 -5.42
N GLY A 165 8.81 1.26 -5.67
CA GLY A 165 10.01 1.08 -6.50
C GLY A 165 10.43 -0.38 -6.57
N HIS A 166 10.85 -0.86 -7.76
CA HIS A 166 11.53 -2.15 -7.88
C HIS A 166 12.89 -2.03 -7.23
N ASP A 167 13.08 -2.77 -6.14
CA ASP A 167 14.37 -2.90 -5.51
C ASP A 167 14.97 -4.24 -5.96
N HIS A 168 16.02 -4.18 -6.77
CA HIS A 168 16.76 -5.37 -7.20
C HIS A 168 17.49 -6.06 -6.03
N ASP A 169 17.50 -5.44 -4.84
CA ASP A 169 18.17 -5.97 -3.64
C ASP A 169 17.30 -6.82 -2.72
N ILE A 170 15.98 -6.93 -2.94
CA ILE A 170 15.20 -8.05 -2.36
C ILE A 170 15.47 -9.28 -3.23
N ARG A 171 16.70 -9.77 -3.13
CA ARG A 171 17.11 -11.07 -3.67
C ARG A 171 16.36 -12.14 -2.90
N CYS A 172 15.19 -12.50 -3.41
CA CYS A 172 14.52 -13.73 -3.05
C CYS A 172 15.25 -14.93 -3.67
N SER A 173 16.54 -15.07 -3.39
CA SER A 173 17.41 -16.11 -3.95
C SER A 173 17.66 -17.26 -2.98
N ARG A 174 16.90 -17.37 -1.89
CA ARG A 174 16.91 -18.55 -1.00
C ARG A 174 15.50 -18.93 -0.54
N ALA A 175 14.68 -19.39 -1.47
CA ALA A 175 13.72 -20.45 -1.15
C ALA A 175 14.23 -21.71 -1.85
N ALA A 176 14.81 -22.63 -1.07
CA ALA A 176 15.25 -23.92 -1.57
C ALA A 176 14.03 -24.72 -2.04
N GLY A 177 14.08 -25.28 -3.26
CA GLY A 177 13.27 -26.47 -3.61
C GLY A 177 12.47 -26.45 -4.91
N SER A 178 12.09 -25.31 -5.49
CA SER A 178 11.29 -25.30 -6.72
C SER A 178 11.69 -24.12 -7.61
N GLY A 179 12.22 -24.40 -8.80
CA GLY A 179 12.82 -23.43 -9.73
C GLY A 179 11.87 -22.40 -10.37
N GLN A 180 10.99 -21.77 -9.60
CA GLN A 180 10.17 -20.64 -10.03
C GLN A 180 10.72 -19.35 -9.43
N ARG A 181 11.06 -18.38 -10.29
CA ARG A 181 11.38 -17.00 -9.87
C ARG A 181 10.05 -16.26 -9.69
N ALA A 182 9.70 -15.91 -8.46
CA ALA A 182 8.64 -14.93 -8.24
C ALA A 182 9.22 -13.53 -8.45
N ASP A 183 8.80 -12.83 -9.51
CA ASP A 183 9.11 -11.40 -9.71
C ASP A 183 8.23 -10.55 -8.79
N LEU A 184 8.56 -10.56 -7.50
CA LEU A 184 7.75 -9.90 -6.47
C LEU A 184 7.94 -8.38 -6.51
N ARG A 185 6.85 -7.63 -6.67
CA ARG A 185 6.87 -6.17 -6.71
C ARG A 185 6.90 -5.60 -5.29
N CYS A 186 8.06 -5.11 -4.90
CA CYS A 186 8.28 -4.56 -3.57
C CYS A 186 7.91 -3.06 -3.50
N GLN A 187 7.27 -2.64 -2.42
CA GLN A 187 6.91 -1.25 -2.14
C GLN A 187 7.46 -0.86 -0.77
N ARG A 188 8.35 0.14 -0.73
CA ARG A 188 8.97 0.61 0.51
C ARG A 188 8.05 1.65 1.19
N LEU A 189 7.47 1.27 2.31
CA LEU A 189 6.63 2.11 3.14
C LEU A 189 7.53 2.92 4.09
N ALA A 190 7.85 4.16 3.71
CA ALA A 190 8.65 5.07 4.54
C ALA A 190 7.90 5.67 5.73
N ALA A 191 6.65 5.26 5.99
CA ALA A 191 5.83 5.83 7.04
C ALA A 191 5.10 4.77 7.87
N ASP A 192 5.04 5.06 9.16
CA ASP A 192 4.43 4.24 10.21
C ASP A 192 2.89 4.23 10.08
N LEU A 193 2.34 3.56 9.07
CA LEU A 193 0.93 3.14 8.94
C LEU A 193 0.36 2.37 10.16
N PHE A 194 1.18 1.89 11.11
CA PHE A 194 0.77 0.87 12.09
C PHE A 194 0.86 1.33 13.55
N THR A 195 1.36 2.55 13.85
CA THR A 195 1.20 3.15 15.19
C THR A 195 -0.08 3.98 15.27
N THR A 196 -1.11 3.43 15.93
CA THR A 196 -2.27 4.19 16.40
C THR A 196 -1.89 5.01 17.64
N ARG A 197 -1.25 6.16 17.47
CA ARG A 197 -1.29 7.22 18.49
C ARG A 197 -1.32 8.60 17.85
N PRO A 198 -2.47 9.30 17.87
CA PRO A 198 -2.44 10.75 17.93
C PRO A 198 -2.09 11.10 19.38
N THR A 199 -0.81 11.26 19.70
CA THR A 199 -0.45 11.88 20.98
C THR A 199 -0.61 13.40 20.79
N LEU A 200 -1.77 13.91 21.18
CA LEU A 200 -1.88 15.23 21.77
C LEU A 200 -1.07 15.22 23.07
N ALA A 201 0.10 15.87 23.08
CA ALA A 201 0.90 16.36 24.23
C ALA A 201 2.34 16.57 23.71
N ALA A 202 3.08 17.63 23.97
CA ALA A 202 2.89 18.77 24.85
C ALA A 202 3.70 19.95 24.28
N THR A 203 3.15 21.14 24.46
CA THR A 203 3.88 22.40 24.37
C THR A 203 5.03 22.45 25.38
N ARG A 204 6.16 22.95 24.87
CA ARG A 204 7.19 23.72 25.60
C ARG A 204 8.07 22.97 26.62
N SER A 205 9.29 22.71 26.18
CA SER A 205 10.49 22.80 27.02
C SER A 205 10.57 24.17 27.70
N GLY A 206 10.89 24.15 29.00
CA GLY A 206 11.09 25.33 29.83
C GLY A 206 12.27 26.19 29.40
N TRP A 207 12.16 27.47 29.72
CA TRP A 207 13.26 28.42 29.72
C TRP A 207 13.90 28.41 31.11
N TRP A 208 15.22 28.25 31.16
CA TRP A 208 16.05 28.78 32.23
C TRP A 208 16.36 30.25 31.88
N THR A 209 16.29 31.10 32.92
CA THR A 209 16.60 32.55 32.97
C THR A 209 15.82 33.49 32.05
#